data_AF-A0A2T9ZFB2-F1
#
_entry.id   AF-A0A2T9ZFB2-F1
#
_cell.length_a   1.000
_cell.length_b   1.000
_cell.length_c   1.000
_cell.angle_alpha   90.00
_cell.angle_beta   90.00
_cell.angle_gamma   90.00
#
_symmetry.space_group_name_H-M   'P 1'
#
loop_
_entity.id
_entity.type
_entity.pdbx_description
1 polymer ?
#
loop_
_entity_poly.entity_id
_entity_poly.type
_entity_poly.pdbx_seq_one_letter_code
_entity_poly.pdbx_strand_id
1 'polypeptide(L)'
;MDVTKILEKHALGNKDVHVQKLYPLSFDLGLLAAFDENILGEEITNQEALETKLMQTTRDATQLLINNIFSLPRESTDDGIFANLPKPTSIIPREKPVPKEKPLTRWEKFAKLKGIHKTKKDRMVFDEETGELRPAWGYKGINKKEEEQWLIPLPSNADSSHDVRKSLAKKRKDLMEKNKKRQKRNTEEAAQLDAKKNLSLNPKDKRKQQLKKSLVISKTSTASMGKFDNKVEGEPKVRKQKRKLPSVNRSALDEREINKSILSKLF
;
A
#
# COMPACT_ATOMS: atom_id res chain seq x y z
N MET A 1 -32.65 53.23 27.03
CA MET A 1 -32.90 51.79 26.85
C MET A 1 -32.05 51.07 27.88
N ASP A 2 -32.67 50.53 28.93
CA ASP A 2 -31.94 49.82 30.01
C ASP A 2 -31.37 48.51 29.46
N VAL A 3 -30.07 48.51 29.19
CA VAL A 3 -29.32 47.35 28.68
C VAL A 3 -29.46 46.15 29.64
N THR A 4 -29.55 46.41 30.94
CA THR A 4 -29.76 45.40 31.98
C THR A 4 -31.07 44.63 31.81
N LYS A 5 -32.19 45.31 31.56
CA LYS A 5 -33.50 44.68 31.34
C LYS A 5 -33.54 43.84 30.05
N ILE A 6 -32.76 44.22 29.04
CA ILE A 6 -32.62 43.46 27.80
C ILE A 6 -31.81 42.18 28.05
N LEU A 7 -30.69 42.29 28.77
CA LEU A 7 -29.86 41.14 29.16
C LEU A 7 -30.64 40.16 30.05
N GLU A 8 -31.43 40.63 31.00
CA GLU A 8 -32.29 39.78 31.85
C GLU A 8 -33.38 39.05 31.03
N LYS A 9 -34.02 39.73 30.07
CA LYS A 9 -34.98 39.08 29.15
C LYS A 9 -34.32 38.02 28.27
N HIS A 10 -33.11 38.29 27.78
CA HIS A 10 -32.33 37.29 27.02
C HIS A 10 -31.87 36.13 27.89
N ALA A 11 -31.49 36.38 29.14
CA ALA A 11 -31.10 35.34 30.09
C ALA A 11 -32.29 34.43 30.46
N LEU A 12 -33.49 35.01 30.67
CA LEU A 12 -34.71 34.25 30.95
C LEU A 12 -35.15 33.35 29.78
N GLY A 13 -34.84 33.73 28.54
CA GLY A 13 -35.14 32.93 27.34
C GLY A 13 -34.16 31.78 27.10
N ASN A 14 -32.94 31.88 27.63
CA ASN A 14 -31.88 30.90 27.43
C ASN A 14 -31.86 29.88 28.57
N LYS A 15 -31.89 28.59 28.22
CA LYS A 15 -31.69 27.51 29.20
C LYS A 15 -30.24 27.49 29.68
N ASP A 16 -30.02 27.00 30.89
CA ASP A 16 -28.67 26.87 31.44
C ASP A 16 -27.80 25.93 30.59
N VAL A 17 -26.60 26.42 30.26
CA VAL A 17 -25.60 25.78 29.40
C VAL A 17 -24.46 25.19 30.25
N HIS A 18 -24.34 25.62 31.50
CA HIS A 18 -23.33 25.12 32.42
C HIS A 18 -23.82 23.84 33.09
N VAL A 19 -22.93 22.84 33.13
CA VAL A 19 -23.23 21.53 33.73
C VAL A 19 -22.12 21.23 34.72
N GLN A 20 -22.48 21.07 35.98
CA GLN A 20 -21.55 20.70 37.04
C GLN A 20 -21.60 19.18 37.25
N LYS A 21 -20.44 18.54 37.25
CA LYS A 21 -20.26 17.12 37.61
C LYS A 21 -19.21 16.98 38.69
N LEU A 22 -19.29 15.89 39.46
CA LEU A 22 -18.37 15.60 40.56
C LEU A 22 -16.93 15.43 40.04
N TYR A 23 -16.76 14.58 39.03
CA TYR A 23 -15.51 14.44 38.30
C TYR A 23 -15.60 15.14 36.95
N PRO A 24 -14.59 15.95 36.57
CA PRO A 24 -14.55 16.59 35.27
C PRO A 24 -14.41 15.55 34.16
N LEU A 25 -15.05 15.81 33.02
CA LEU A 25 -14.93 14.95 31.84
C LEU A 25 -13.54 15.10 31.20
N SER A 26 -13.01 14.00 30.68
CA SER A 26 -11.85 14.06 29.78
C SER A 26 -12.33 14.15 28.33
N PHE A 27 -11.63 14.94 27.51
CA PHE A 27 -12.05 15.23 26.14
C PHE A 27 -10.95 14.86 25.16
N ASP A 28 -11.34 14.26 24.04
CA ASP A 28 -10.54 14.16 22.83
C ASP A 28 -11.25 14.92 21.70
N LEU A 29 -10.98 16.22 21.63
CA LEU A 29 -11.62 17.12 20.65
C LEU A 29 -11.22 16.77 19.22
N GLY A 30 -10.08 16.10 19.00
CA GLY A 30 -9.68 15.62 17.68
C GLY A 30 -10.55 14.49 17.16
N LEU A 31 -11.15 13.70 18.07
CA LEU A 31 -12.14 12.66 17.76
C LEU A 31 -13.58 13.06 18.10
N LEU A 32 -13.80 14.30 18.53
CA LEU A 32 -15.09 14.80 19.01
C LEU A 32 -15.70 13.90 20.10
N ALA A 33 -14.85 13.39 20.99
CA ALA A 33 -15.23 12.45 22.04
C ALA A 33 -15.11 13.09 23.43
N ALA A 34 -16.03 12.72 24.31
CA ALA A 34 -15.99 13.03 25.74
C ALA A 34 -16.12 11.73 26.53
N PHE A 35 -15.25 11.54 27.51
CA PHE A 35 -15.25 10.37 28.39
C PHE A 35 -15.69 10.80 29.78
N ASP A 36 -16.78 10.18 30.24
CA ASP A 36 -17.38 10.44 31.53
C ASP A 36 -17.10 9.26 32.46
N GLU A 37 -16.30 9.51 33.50
CA GLU A 37 -15.92 8.52 34.52
C GLU A 37 -16.85 8.55 35.74
N ASN A 38 -17.88 9.41 35.73
CA ASN A 38 -18.85 9.49 36.81
C ASN A 38 -19.71 8.22 36.90
N ILE A 39 -20.06 7.82 38.12
CA ILE A 39 -20.87 6.64 38.38
C ILE A 39 -22.31 6.89 37.92
N LEU A 40 -22.86 5.97 37.11
CA LEU A 40 -24.24 6.04 36.62
C LEU A 40 -25.29 5.81 37.72
N GLY A 41 -24.92 5.38 38.93
CA GLY A 41 -25.81 5.20 40.09
C GLY A 41 -26.39 3.78 40.21
N GLU A 42 -27.43 3.62 41.03
CA GLU A 42 -28.09 2.32 41.31
C GLU A 42 -28.72 1.69 40.06
N GLU A 43 -28.79 0.35 40.05
CA GLU A 43 -29.40 -0.44 38.97
C GLU A 43 -30.89 -0.10 38.84
N ILE A 44 -31.25 0.61 37.76
CA ILE A 44 -32.62 0.94 37.46
C ILE A 44 -33.27 -0.27 36.78
N THR A 45 -34.27 -0.87 37.43
CA THR A 45 -35.03 -2.01 36.91
C THR A 45 -36.05 -1.63 35.85
N ASN A 46 -36.54 -0.38 35.88
CA ASN A 46 -37.53 0.14 34.93
C ASN A 46 -36.86 0.74 33.68
N GLN A 47 -37.23 0.23 32.50
CA GLN A 47 -36.61 0.65 31.24
C GLN A 47 -36.83 2.13 30.91
N GLU A 48 -38.01 2.69 31.17
CA GLU A 48 -38.30 4.11 30.91
C GLU A 48 -37.47 5.06 31.79
N ALA A 49 -37.28 4.68 33.06
CA ALA A 49 -36.44 5.44 33.99
C ALA A 49 -34.94 5.34 33.62
N LEU A 50 -34.53 4.23 33.01
CA LEU A 50 -33.17 4.06 32.50
C LEU A 50 -32.91 4.98 31.29
N GLU A 51 -33.79 4.95 30.29
CA GLU A 51 -33.67 5.79 29.08
C GLU A 51 -33.64 7.29 29.41
N THR A 52 -34.51 7.73 30.32
CA THR A 52 -34.53 9.15 30.76
C THR A 52 -33.21 9.57 31.42
N LYS A 53 -32.62 8.70 32.24
CA LYS A 53 -31.33 8.96 32.88
C LYS A 53 -30.14 8.92 31.91
N LEU A 54 -30.13 7.98 30.97
CA LEU A 54 -29.11 7.93 29.91
C LEU A 54 -29.20 9.16 29.02
N MET A 55 -30.41 9.57 28.63
CA MET A 55 -30.64 10.78 27.86
C MET A 55 -30.18 12.03 28.63
N GLN A 56 -30.46 12.13 29.93
CA GLN A 56 -29.98 13.25 30.75
C GLN A 56 -28.44 13.26 30.85
N THR A 57 -27.82 12.12 31.13
CA THR A 57 -26.35 12.00 31.27
C THR A 57 -25.63 12.32 29.96
N THR A 58 -26.17 11.85 28.83
CA THR A 58 -25.62 12.13 27.49
C THR A 58 -25.84 13.58 27.07
N ARG A 59 -27.00 14.18 27.39
CA ARG A 59 -27.24 15.62 27.20
C ARG A 59 -26.22 16.47 27.96
N ASP A 60 -25.96 16.12 29.22
CA ASP A 60 -24.98 16.78 30.07
C ASP A 60 -23.56 16.72 29.47
N ALA A 61 -23.13 15.52 29.05
CA ALA A 61 -21.80 15.30 28.46
C ALA A 61 -21.64 15.99 27.10
N THR A 62 -22.66 15.91 26.23
CA THR A 62 -22.66 16.56 24.92
C THR A 62 -22.67 18.09 25.03
N GLN A 63 -23.37 18.65 26.03
CA GLN A 63 -23.33 20.09 26.28
C GLN A 63 -21.90 20.55 26.60
N LEU A 64 -21.20 19.84 27.49
CA LEU A 64 -19.81 20.15 27.82
C LEU A 64 -18.86 19.98 26.61
N LEU A 65 -19.06 18.94 25.81
CA LEU A 65 -18.30 18.73 24.57
C LEU A 65 -18.48 19.90 23.60
N ILE A 66 -19.73 20.31 23.34
CA ILE A 66 -20.05 21.44 22.46
C ILE A 66 -19.44 22.73 23.01
N ASN A 67 -19.56 23.00 24.31
CA ASN A 67 -18.96 24.19 24.92
C ASN A 67 -17.44 24.26 24.66
N ASN A 68 -16.74 23.12 24.74
CA ASN A 68 -15.31 23.02 24.43
C ASN A 68 -15.00 23.16 22.93
N ILE A 69 -15.87 22.68 22.03
CA ILE A 69 -15.68 22.88 20.59
C ILE A 69 -15.84 24.37 20.23
N PHE A 70 -16.84 25.04 20.81
CA PHE A 70 -17.10 26.44 20.52
C PHE A 70 -16.07 27.39 21.16
N SER A 71 -15.29 26.95 22.15
CA SER A 71 -14.16 27.72 22.69
C SER A 71 -12.89 27.66 21.83
N LEU A 72 -12.83 26.75 20.84
CA LEU A 72 -11.68 26.64 19.94
C LEU A 72 -11.59 27.83 18.96
N PRO A 73 -10.37 28.14 18.47
CA PRO A 73 -10.19 29.16 17.46
C PRO A 73 -10.92 28.78 16.16
N ARG A 74 -11.54 29.80 15.54
CA ARG A 74 -12.36 29.63 14.34
C ARG A 74 -11.73 30.38 13.17
N GLU A 75 -11.78 29.78 11.99
CA GLU A 75 -11.34 30.37 10.74
C GLU A 75 -12.56 30.57 9.82
N SER A 76 -12.75 31.78 9.33
CA SER A 76 -13.79 32.10 8.35
C SER A 76 -13.16 32.10 6.96
N THR A 77 -13.73 31.29 6.07
CA THR A 77 -13.34 31.19 4.66
C THR A 77 -14.59 31.38 3.79
N ASP A 78 -14.43 31.51 2.48
CA ASP A 78 -15.56 31.67 1.54
C ASP A 78 -16.58 30.51 1.62
N ASP A 79 -16.11 29.31 2.00
CA ASP A 79 -16.93 28.11 2.15
C ASP A 79 -17.69 28.04 3.49
N GLY A 80 -17.28 28.84 4.49
CA GLY A 80 -17.93 28.87 5.81
C GLY A 80 -16.97 29.09 7.00
N ILE A 81 -17.52 28.89 8.20
CA ILE A 81 -16.80 29.04 9.48
C ILE A 81 -16.38 27.65 9.96
N PHE A 82 -15.08 27.44 10.11
CA PHE A 82 -14.49 26.19 10.57
C PHE A 82 -13.84 26.37 11.95
N ALA A 83 -13.92 25.35 12.80
CA ALA A 83 -13.19 25.32 14.07
C ALA A 83 -11.89 24.53 13.90
N ASN A 84 -10.78 25.05 14.43
CA ASN A 84 -9.48 24.40 14.36
C ASN A 84 -9.37 23.33 15.45
N LEU A 85 -9.64 22.07 15.08
CA LEU A 85 -9.55 20.94 15.99
C LEU A 85 -8.09 20.54 16.28
N PRO A 86 -7.75 20.18 17.53
CA PRO A 86 -6.44 19.64 17.86
C PRO A 86 -6.25 18.23 17.29
N LYS A 87 -5.00 17.75 17.31
CA LYS A 87 -4.71 16.37 16.92
C LYS A 87 -5.33 15.40 17.94
N PRO A 88 -5.87 14.24 17.48
CA PRO A 88 -6.38 13.19 18.37
C PRO A 88 -5.36 12.78 19.43
N THR A 89 -5.80 12.70 20.68
CA THR A 89 -4.97 12.21 21.81
C THR A 89 -5.05 10.70 21.93
N SER A 90 -6.18 10.10 21.57
CA SER A 90 -6.40 8.66 21.66
C SER A 90 -5.56 7.91 20.62
N ILE A 91 -4.71 6.98 21.08
CA ILE A 91 -3.84 6.20 20.20
C ILE A 91 -4.64 5.03 19.62
N ILE A 92 -5.02 5.15 18.35
CA ILE A 92 -5.74 4.10 17.61
C ILE A 92 -4.73 3.26 16.81
N PRO A 93 -4.83 1.93 16.81
CA PRO A 93 -3.96 1.07 16.02
C PRO A 93 -4.12 1.34 14.52
N ARG A 94 -3.01 1.33 13.78
CA ARG A 94 -3.03 1.49 12.33
C ARG A 94 -3.58 0.24 11.64
N GLU A 95 -4.38 0.44 10.59
CA GLU A 95 -4.80 -0.65 9.69
C GLU A 95 -3.59 -1.29 8.98
N LYS A 96 -2.64 -0.45 8.54
CA LYS A 96 -1.48 -0.88 7.75
C LYS A 96 -0.17 -0.57 8.48
N PRO A 97 0.82 -1.48 8.39
CA PRO A 97 2.14 -1.23 8.93
C PRO A 97 2.75 0.01 8.27
N VAL A 98 3.68 0.64 8.99
CA VAL A 98 4.43 1.78 8.45
C VAL A 98 5.15 1.32 7.17
N PRO A 99 5.09 2.10 6.07
CA PRO A 99 5.81 1.77 4.85
C PRO A 99 7.29 1.55 5.14
N LYS A 100 7.80 0.37 4.75
CA LYS A 100 9.21 0.04 4.95
C LYS A 100 10.08 0.90 4.06
N GLU A 101 11.24 1.31 4.57
CA GLU A 101 12.25 1.97 3.76
C GLU A 101 12.63 1.11 2.56
N LYS A 102 12.72 1.73 1.38
CA LYS A 102 13.04 1.01 0.15
C LYS A 102 14.48 0.51 0.23
N PRO A 103 14.73 -0.80 0.04
CA PRO A 103 16.09 -1.30 0.04
C PRO A 103 16.89 -0.71 -1.13
N LEU A 104 18.11 -0.29 -0.85
CA LEU A 104 19.02 0.27 -1.85
C LEU A 104 19.26 -0.73 -2.99
N THR A 105 19.08 -0.26 -4.22
CA THR A 105 19.41 -1.03 -5.43
C THR A 105 20.93 -1.22 -5.56
N ARG A 106 21.36 -2.18 -6.37
CA ARG A 106 22.80 -2.40 -6.64
C ARG A 106 23.51 -1.15 -7.16
N TRP A 107 22.83 -0.37 -8.01
CA TRP A 107 23.39 0.87 -8.55
C TRP A 107 23.51 1.94 -7.46
N GLU A 108 22.50 2.10 -6.59
CA GLU A 108 22.57 3.06 -5.49
C GLU A 108 23.64 2.68 -4.46
N LYS A 109 23.81 1.38 -4.17
CA LYS A 109 24.93 0.88 -3.36
C LYS A 109 26.27 1.28 -3.97
N PHE A 110 26.43 1.04 -5.27
CA PHE A 110 27.64 1.41 -6.01
C PHE A 110 27.86 2.93 -6.04
N ALA A 111 26.82 3.71 -6.33
CA ALA A 111 26.86 5.16 -6.38
C ALA A 111 27.24 5.76 -5.01
N LYS A 112 26.65 5.25 -3.92
CA LYS A 112 27.00 5.65 -2.56
C LYS A 112 28.46 5.33 -2.22
N LEU A 113 28.96 4.15 -2.59
CA LEU A 113 30.36 3.76 -2.38
C LEU A 113 31.35 4.62 -3.19
N LYS A 114 30.95 5.08 -4.36
CA LYS A 114 31.77 5.91 -5.25
C LYS A 114 31.56 7.41 -5.10
N GLY A 115 30.65 7.85 -4.21
CA GLY A 115 30.30 9.27 -4.07
C GLY A 115 29.64 9.86 -5.32
N ILE A 116 28.97 9.03 -6.13
CA ILE A 116 28.28 9.50 -7.34
C ILE A 116 26.93 10.10 -6.93
N HIS A 117 26.80 11.41 -7.09
CA HIS A 117 25.56 12.12 -6.82
C HIS A 117 24.67 12.15 -8.07
N LYS A 118 23.35 11.99 -7.86
CA LYS A 118 22.36 12.06 -8.94
C LYS A 118 22.15 13.52 -9.33
N THR A 119 22.49 13.89 -10.56
CA THR A 119 22.18 15.19 -11.14
C THR A 119 20.82 15.19 -11.83
N LYS A 120 20.13 16.33 -11.79
CA LYS A 120 18.91 16.55 -12.58
C LYS A 120 19.33 16.69 -14.05
N LYS A 121 18.64 15.96 -14.93
CA LYS A 121 18.80 16.10 -16.39
C LYS A 121 17.53 16.73 -16.95
N ASP A 122 17.70 17.71 -17.82
CA ASP A 122 16.57 18.37 -18.46
C ASP A 122 15.97 17.50 -19.56
N ARG A 123 14.68 17.71 -19.83
CA ARG A 123 13.95 16.95 -20.85
C ARG A 123 14.31 17.43 -22.25
N MET A 124 14.55 18.73 -22.43
CA MET A 124 14.88 19.35 -23.70
C MET A 124 16.39 19.49 -23.80
N VAL A 125 16.94 19.13 -24.95
CA VAL A 125 18.36 19.22 -25.28
C VAL A 125 18.45 19.95 -26.62
N PHE A 126 19.39 20.88 -26.71
CA PHE A 126 19.63 21.65 -27.93
C PHE A 126 20.30 20.75 -28.97
N ASP A 127 19.71 20.67 -30.17
CA ASP A 127 20.26 19.95 -31.31
C ASP A 127 21.04 20.93 -32.19
N GLU A 128 22.37 20.88 -32.12
CA GLU A 128 23.27 21.84 -32.79
C GLU A 128 23.10 21.86 -34.32
N GLU A 129 22.74 20.73 -34.93
CA GLU A 129 22.55 20.63 -36.38
C GLU A 129 21.31 21.35 -36.89
N THR A 130 20.23 21.36 -36.09
CA THR A 130 18.96 21.97 -36.49
C THR A 130 18.69 23.30 -35.80
N GLY A 131 19.49 23.66 -34.79
CA GLY A 131 19.31 24.87 -33.99
C GLY A 131 18.05 24.86 -33.14
N GLU A 132 17.43 23.69 -32.93
CA GLU A 132 16.15 23.54 -32.24
C GLU A 132 16.31 22.83 -30.90
N LEU A 133 15.50 23.21 -29.91
CA LEU A 133 15.35 22.45 -28.67
C LEU A 133 14.49 21.22 -28.94
N ARG A 134 15.09 20.03 -28.83
CA ARG A 134 14.40 18.75 -29.01
C ARG A 134 14.38 17.94 -27.73
N PRO A 135 13.36 17.10 -27.51
CA PRO A 135 13.33 16.26 -26.32
C PRO A 135 14.43 15.19 -26.38
N ALA A 136 15.09 14.92 -25.26
CA ALA A 136 16.08 13.84 -25.15
C ALA A 136 15.47 12.45 -25.42
N TRP A 137 14.17 12.28 -25.12
CA TRP A 137 13.40 11.06 -25.34
C TRP A 137 11.91 11.41 -25.55
N GLY A 138 11.19 10.60 -26.33
CA GLY A 138 9.76 10.80 -26.61
C GLY A 138 9.47 10.97 -28.10
N TYR A 139 8.46 11.78 -28.44
CA TYR A 139 8.14 12.13 -29.83
C TYR A 139 9.28 12.98 -30.43
N LYS A 140 9.78 12.58 -31.61
CA LYS A 140 10.95 13.21 -32.26
C LYS A 140 12.16 13.38 -31.31
N GLY A 141 12.39 12.37 -30.47
CA GLY A 141 13.48 12.40 -29.49
C GLY A 141 14.85 12.24 -30.13
N ILE A 142 15.84 12.97 -29.60
CA ILE A 142 17.25 12.92 -30.08
C ILE A 142 17.81 11.49 -30.04
N ASN A 143 17.34 10.65 -29.12
CA ASN A 143 17.76 9.26 -29.00
C ASN A 143 17.50 8.36 -30.23
N LYS A 144 16.70 8.81 -31.21
CA LYS A 144 16.44 8.08 -32.47
C LYS A 144 17.10 8.73 -33.70
N LYS A 145 17.84 9.82 -33.52
CA LYS A 145 18.44 10.60 -34.62
C LYS A 145 19.26 9.72 -35.58
N GLU A 146 20.08 8.81 -35.04
CA GLU A 146 20.88 7.85 -35.82
C GLU A 146 20.02 6.81 -36.59
N GLU A 147 18.85 6.42 -36.06
CA GLU A 147 17.96 5.45 -36.72
C GLU A 147 17.19 6.11 -37.89
N GLU A 148 16.85 7.41 -37.76
CA GLU A 148 16.01 8.18 -38.69
C GLU A 148 16.80 8.94 -39.77
N GLN A 149 18.14 8.96 -39.68
CA GLN A 149 18.98 9.64 -40.67
C GLN A 149 18.79 9.03 -42.06
N TRP A 150 18.71 9.90 -43.08
CA TRP A 150 18.48 9.48 -44.47
C TRP A 150 19.63 8.62 -45.03
N LEU A 151 20.86 8.93 -44.64
CA LEU A 151 22.09 8.22 -44.99
C LEU A 151 22.79 7.73 -43.71
N ILE A 152 23.14 6.44 -43.66
CA ILE A 152 23.89 5.85 -42.55
C ILE A 152 25.13 5.17 -43.13
N PRO A 153 26.35 5.50 -42.67
CA PRO A 153 27.57 4.88 -43.19
C PRO A 153 27.62 3.40 -42.82
N LEU A 154 27.97 2.57 -43.80
CA LEU A 154 28.23 1.15 -43.60
C LEU A 154 29.67 0.95 -43.09
N PRO A 155 29.89 0.14 -42.05
CA PRO A 155 31.24 -0.19 -41.63
C PRO A 155 31.93 -1.03 -42.71
N SER A 156 33.23 -0.81 -42.93
CA SER A 156 34.00 -1.41 -44.04
C SER A 156 34.05 -2.94 -44.06
N ASN A 157 33.75 -3.60 -42.93
CA ASN A 157 33.73 -5.06 -42.79
C ASN A 157 32.31 -5.65 -42.72
N ALA A 158 31.28 -4.91 -43.14
CA ALA A 158 29.90 -5.38 -43.09
C ALA A 158 29.55 -6.28 -44.28
N ASP A 159 28.85 -7.39 -44.01
CA ASP A 159 28.23 -8.21 -45.07
C ASP A 159 27.26 -7.39 -45.92
N SER A 160 27.17 -7.73 -47.21
CA SER A 160 26.26 -7.07 -48.17
C SER A 160 24.78 -7.12 -47.77
N SER A 161 24.39 -7.99 -46.84
CA SER A 161 23.02 -8.12 -46.32
C SER A 161 22.79 -7.43 -44.96
N HIS A 162 23.76 -6.68 -44.44
CA HIS A 162 23.68 -6.05 -43.12
C HIS A 162 22.83 -4.77 -43.12
N ASP A 163 21.64 -4.84 -42.52
CA ASP A 163 20.78 -3.68 -42.30
C ASP A 163 21.16 -2.95 -41.00
N VAL A 164 21.87 -1.83 -41.14
CA VAL A 164 22.38 -1.03 -40.01
C VAL A 164 21.24 -0.51 -39.13
N ARG A 165 20.10 -0.09 -39.71
CA ARG A 165 18.96 0.43 -38.94
C ARG A 165 18.36 -0.64 -38.04
N LYS A 166 18.18 -1.86 -38.57
CA LYS A 166 17.74 -3.00 -37.76
C LYS A 166 18.73 -3.33 -36.65
N SER A 167 20.04 -3.21 -36.91
CA SER A 167 21.07 -3.44 -35.90
C SER A 167 21.00 -2.44 -34.74
N LEU A 168 20.80 -1.15 -35.02
CA LEU A 168 20.66 -0.09 -34.01
C LEU A 168 19.39 -0.29 -33.18
N ALA A 169 18.26 -0.54 -33.85
CA ALA A 169 17.00 -0.84 -33.16
C ALA A 169 17.10 -2.09 -32.27
N LYS A 170 17.83 -3.13 -32.72
CA LYS A 170 18.11 -4.33 -31.92
C LYS A 170 18.97 -4.00 -30.71
N LYS A 171 20.09 -3.28 -30.88
CA LYS A 171 20.95 -2.82 -29.76
C LYS A 171 20.14 -2.06 -28.70
N ARG A 172 19.24 -1.16 -29.12
CA ARG A 172 18.35 -0.43 -28.21
C ARG A 172 17.40 -1.36 -27.47
N LYS A 173 16.77 -2.34 -28.15
CA LYS A 173 15.92 -3.36 -27.53
C LYS A 173 16.70 -4.21 -26.52
N ASP A 174 17.91 -4.65 -26.86
CA ASP A 174 18.77 -5.45 -25.99
C ASP A 174 19.13 -4.68 -24.70
N LEU A 175 19.42 -3.37 -24.80
CA LEU A 175 19.64 -2.50 -23.64
C LEU A 175 18.40 -2.36 -22.76
N MET A 176 17.22 -2.20 -23.37
CA MET A 176 15.95 -2.15 -22.63
C MET A 176 15.68 -3.46 -21.90
N GLU A 177 15.89 -4.61 -22.55
CA GLU A 177 15.73 -5.93 -21.94
C GLU A 177 16.73 -6.16 -20.81
N LYS A 178 17.99 -5.76 -20.99
CA LYS A 178 19.02 -5.81 -19.95
C LYS A 178 18.62 -4.95 -18.73
N ASN A 179 18.04 -3.77 -18.94
CA ASN A 179 17.55 -2.92 -17.87
C ASN A 179 16.36 -3.58 -17.12
N LYS A 180 15.37 -4.11 -17.86
CA LYS A 180 14.24 -4.86 -17.28
C LYS A 180 14.72 -6.06 -16.46
N LYS A 181 15.71 -6.81 -16.94
CA LYS A 181 16.31 -7.94 -16.22
C LYS A 181 17.01 -7.50 -14.93
N ARG A 182 17.73 -6.37 -14.96
CA ARG A 182 18.35 -5.76 -13.75
C ARG A 182 17.29 -5.31 -12.75
N GLN A 183 16.20 -4.69 -13.21
CA GLN A 183 15.08 -4.29 -12.37
C GLN A 183 14.45 -5.50 -11.67
N LYS A 184 14.11 -6.56 -12.42
CA LYS A 184 13.57 -7.82 -11.87
C LYS A 184 14.49 -8.41 -10.79
N ARG A 185 15.80 -8.47 -11.06
CA ARG A 185 16.78 -8.95 -10.08
C ARG A 185 16.82 -8.08 -8.82
N ASN A 186 16.77 -6.76 -8.95
CA ASN A 186 16.75 -5.87 -7.79
C ASN A 186 15.46 -6.04 -6.96
N THR A 187 14.30 -6.21 -7.62
CA THR A 187 13.03 -6.46 -6.93
C THR A 187 13.01 -7.81 -6.22
N GLU A 188 13.59 -8.85 -6.84
CA GLU A 188 13.74 -10.16 -6.21
C GLU A 188 14.68 -10.12 -5.00
N GLU A 189 15.81 -9.40 -5.11
CA GLU A 189 16.74 -9.20 -4.00
C GLU A 189 16.10 -8.41 -2.85
N ALA A 190 15.30 -7.38 -3.16
CA ALA A 190 14.51 -6.64 -2.18
C ALA A 190 13.52 -7.56 -1.45
N ALA A 191 12.71 -8.32 -2.18
CA ALA A 191 11.75 -9.26 -1.61
C ALA A 191 12.41 -10.37 -0.78
N GLN A 192 13.60 -10.83 -1.18
CA GLN A 192 14.37 -11.79 -0.39
C GLN A 192 14.88 -11.20 0.93
N LEU A 193 15.30 -9.94 0.94
CA LEU A 193 15.71 -9.24 2.17
C LEU A 193 14.51 -9.09 3.11
N ASP A 194 13.35 -8.71 2.59
CA ASP A 194 12.11 -8.64 3.36
C ASP A 194 11.72 -10.00 3.93
N ALA A 195 11.76 -11.06 3.11
CA ALA A 195 11.44 -12.42 3.53
C ALA A 195 12.50 -13.05 4.45
N LYS A 196 13.72 -12.49 4.54
CA LYS A 196 14.72 -12.86 5.56
C LYS A 196 14.45 -12.14 6.88
N LYS A 197 13.99 -10.88 6.82
CA LYS A 197 13.68 -10.09 8.02
C LYS A 197 12.42 -10.57 8.73
N ASN A 198 11.38 -10.99 7.99
CA ASN A 198 10.09 -11.41 8.58
C ASN A 198 9.96 -12.92 8.84
N LEU A 199 10.90 -13.75 8.36
CA LEU A 199 10.79 -15.21 8.46
C LEU A 199 12.13 -15.82 8.85
N SER A 200 12.21 -16.36 10.06
CA SER A 200 13.34 -17.13 10.61
C SER A 200 13.52 -18.50 9.92
N LEU A 201 13.41 -18.56 8.59
CA LEU A 201 13.71 -19.76 7.82
C LEU A 201 15.16 -19.74 7.37
N ASN A 202 15.90 -20.74 7.85
CA ASN A 202 17.30 -20.97 7.58
C ASN A 202 17.55 -20.97 6.03
N PRO A 203 18.56 -20.24 5.49
CA PRO A 203 18.86 -20.21 4.06
C PRO A 203 19.04 -21.59 3.42
N LYS A 204 19.47 -22.60 4.20
CA LYS A 204 19.58 -24.00 3.77
C LYS A 204 18.22 -24.60 3.37
N ASP A 205 17.15 -24.28 4.09
CA ASP A 205 15.82 -24.83 3.83
C ASP A 205 15.20 -24.23 2.57
N LYS A 206 15.42 -22.93 2.33
CA LYS A 206 15.00 -22.28 1.08
C LYS A 206 15.72 -22.88 -0.14
N ARG A 207 17.04 -23.12 -0.04
CA ARG A 207 17.81 -23.78 -1.11
C ARG A 207 17.34 -25.21 -1.35
N LYS A 208 17.07 -25.98 -0.29
CA LYS A 208 16.51 -27.34 -0.37
C LYS A 208 15.14 -27.35 -1.06
N GLN A 209 14.26 -26.40 -0.73
CA GLN A 209 12.95 -26.27 -1.38
C GLN A 209 13.07 -25.87 -2.87
N GLN A 210 13.97 -24.94 -3.20
CA GLN A 210 14.25 -24.56 -4.58
C GLN A 210 14.78 -25.73 -5.41
N LEU A 211 15.74 -26.49 -4.86
CA LEU A 211 16.28 -27.69 -5.51
C LEU A 211 15.22 -28.77 -5.71
N LYS A 212 14.35 -29.01 -4.72
CA LYS A 212 13.23 -29.94 -4.87
C LYS A 212 12.26 -29.49 -5.98
N LYS A 213 11.96 -28.19 -6.05
CA LYS A 213 11.10 -27.62 -7.11
C LYS A 213 11.75 -27.74 -8.49
N SER A 214 13.04 -27.42 -8.63
CA SER A 214 13.74 -27.54 -9.91
C SER A 214 13.83 -28.98 -10.39
N LEU A 215 14.05 -29.95 -9.48
CA LEU A 215 14.01 -31.38 -9.80
C LEU A 215 12.65 -31.81 -10.35
N VAL A 216 11.55 -31.38 -9.70
CA VAL A 216 10.19 -31.67 -10.17
C VAL A 216 9.93 -31.06 -11.54
N ILE A 217 10.29 -29.77 -11.74
CA ILE A 217 10.10 -29.07 -13.01
C ILE A 217 10.88 -29.76 -14.14
N SER A 218 12.18 -30.01 -13.92
CA SER A 218 13.06 -30.68 -14.89
C SER A 218 12.46 -32.02 -15.34
N LYS A 219 11.97 -32.83 -14.40
CA LYS A 219 11.35 -34.13 -14.68
C LYS A 219 10.11 -34.00 -15.55
N THR A 220 9.29 -32.98 -15.32
CA THR A 220 8.10 -32.70 -16.12
C THR A 220 8.39 -31.96 -17.43
N SER A 221 9.63 -31.54 -17.68
CA SER A 221 10.01 -30.86 -18.91
C SER A 221 10.59 -31.80 -19.97
N THR A 222 11.01 -33.02 -19.59
CA THR A 222 11.46 -34.04 -20.54
C THR A 222 10.28 -34.61 -21.34
N ALA A 223 10.47 -34.93 -22.63
CA ALA A 223 9.44 -35.53 -23.48
C ALA A 223 8.84 -36.85 -22.92
N SER A 224 9.64 -37.58 -22.12
CA SER A 224 9.22 -38.81 -21.43
C SER A 224 8.64 -38.58 -20.03
N MET A 225 8.49 -37.32 -19.60
CA MET A 225 8.06 -36.92 -18.24
C MET A 225 8.91 -37.57 -17.13
N GLY A 226 10.18 -37.85 -17.40
CA GLY A 226 11.11 -38.50 -16.48
C GLY A 226 10.81 -39.96 -16.17
N LYS A 227 10.15 -40.67 -17.11
CA LYS A 227 9.92 -42.12 -17.03
C LYS A 227 11.18 -42.93 -17.32
N PHE A 228 12.07 -42.41 -18.16
CA PHE A 228 13.32 -43.06 -18.57
C PHE A 228 14.58 -42.40 -17.97
N ASP A 229 14.41 -41.35 -17.16
CA ASP A 229 15.53 -40.65 -16.52
C ASP A 229 15.96 -41.41 -15.25
N ASN A 230 17.28 -41.55 -15.03
CA ASN A 230 17.85 -42.19 -13.85
C ASN A 230 17.46 -41.43 -12.56
N LYS A 231 16.96 -42.16 -11.55
CA LYS A 231 16.51 -41.55 -10.28
C LYS A 231 17.67 -41.43 -9.31
N VAL A 232 17.88 -40.23 -8.78
CA VAL A 232 18.82 -39.97 -7.69
C VAL A 232 18.14 -40.19 -6.33
N GLU A 233 18.90 -40.62 -5.32
CA GLU A 233 18.39 -40.84 -3.97
C GLU A 233 17.81 -39.56 -3.36
N GLY A 234 16.63 -39.66 -2.74
CA GLY A 234 15.92 -38.53 -2.11
C GLY A 234 15.05 -37.69 -3.05
N GLU A 235 14.88 -38.09 -4.31
CA GLU A 235 13.96 -37.42 -5.24
C GLU A 235 12.49 -37.48 -4.77
N PRO A 236 11.75 -36.35 -4.82
CA PRO A 236 10.33 -36.36 -4.53
C PRO A 236 9.54 -37.14 -5.59
N LYS A 237 8.72 -38.10 -5.14
CA LYS A 237 7.83 -38.87 -6.02
C LYS A 237 6.72 -37.95 -6.57
N VAL A 238 6.83 -37.55 -7.83
CA VAL A 238 5.77 -36.80 -8.54
C VAL A 238 4.65 -37.79 -8.91
N ARG A 239 3.67 -37.97 -8.03
CA ARG A 239 2.43 -38.69 -8.36
C ARG A 239 1.47 -37.70 -9.00
N LYS A 240 0.97 -38.00 -10.21
CA LYS A 240 -0.18 -37.27 -10.77
C LYS A 240 -1.34 -37.44 -9.79
N GLN A 241 -1.74 -36.34 -9.16
CA GLN A 241 -3.00 -36.32 -8.42
C GLN A 241 -4.08 -36.53 -9.48
N LYS A 242 -4.60 -37.76 -9.59
CA LYS A 242 -5.74 -38.03 -10.48
C LYS A 242 -6.81 -37.03 -10.06
N ARG A 243 -7.19 -36.12 -10.96
CA ARG A 243 -8.27 -35.16 -10.70
C ARG A 243 -9.52 -35.99 -10.47
N LYS A 244 -9.82 -36.29 -9.20
CA LYS A 244 -11.10 -36.88 -8.82
C LYS A 244 -12.10 -35.75 -9.02
N LEU A 245 -12.72 -35.70 -10.20
CA LEU A 245 -13.86 -34.83 -10.35
C LEU A 245 -14.89 -35.25 -9.30
N PRO A 246 -15.49 -34.28 -8.59
CA PRO A 246 -16.63 -34.58 -7.75
C PRO A 246 -17.73 -35.25 -8.60
N SER A 247 -18.32 -36.34 -8.10
CA SER A 247 -19.59 -36.85 -8.66
C SER A 247 -20.60 -35.71 -8.71
N VAL A 248 -21.37 -35.62 -9.80
CA VAL A 248 -22.44 -34.62 -9.95
C VAL A 248 -23.57 -34.89 -8.96
N ASN A 249 -23.79 -36.16 -8.59
CA ASN A 249 -24.77 -36.56 -7.59
C ASN A 249 -24.07 -36.70 -6.24
N ARG A 250 -24.34 -35.77 -5.31
CA ARG A 250 -23.84 -35.76 -3.93
C ARG A 250 -24.98 -35.52 -2.95
N SER A 251 -24.79 -35.96 -1.71
CA SER A 251 -25.75 -35.69 -0.64
C SER A 251 -25.62 -34.25 -0.15
N ALA A 252 -26.73 -33.64 0.30
CA ALA A 252 -26.74 -32.28 0.81
C ALA A 252 -25.84 -32.09 2.05
N LEU A 253 -25.60 -33.17 2.82
CA LEU A 253 -24.70 -33.15 3.97
C LEU A 253 -23.24 -32.98 3.54
N ASP A 254 -22.81 -33.74 2.52
CA ASP A 254 -21.44 -33.66 1.98
C ASP A 254 -21.14 -32.24 1.44
N GLU A 255 -22.11 -31.63 0.75
CA GLU A 255 -21.97 -30.27 0.23
C GLU A 255 -21.82 -29.22 1.34
N ARG A 256 -22.61 -29.36 2.41
CA ARG A 256 -22.54 -28.47 3.57
C ARG A 256 -21.19 -28.56 4.27
N GLU A 257 -20.64 -29.75 4.42
CA GLU A 257 -19.31 -29.96 5.03
C GLU A 257 -18.19 -29.37 4.16
N ILE A 258 -18.26 -29.57 2.85
CA ILE A 258 -17.31 -28.97 1.91
C ILE A 258 -17.35 -27.44 2.01
N ASN A 259 -18.55 -26.85 2.01
CA ASN A 259 -18.72 -25.39 2.12
C ASN A 259 -18.19 -24.85 3.46
N LYS A 260 -18.44 -25.55 4.57
CA LYS A 260 -17.85 -25.21 5.88
C LYS A 260 -16.33 -25.29 5.86
N SER A 261 -15.75 -26.31 5.23
CA SER A 261 -14.30 -26.48 5.13
C SER A 261 -13.61 -25.43 4.25
N ILE A 262 -14.35 -24.84 3.30
CA ILE A 262 -13.90 -23.73 2.48
C ILE A 262 -13.93 -22.44 3.31
N LEU A 263 -15.02 -22.20 4.03
CA LEU A 263 -15.14 -21.05 4.94
C LEU A 263 -14.05 -21.05 6.01
N SER A 264 -13.75 -22.20 6.62
CA SER A 264 -12.70 -22.33 7.65
C SER A 264 -11.26 -22.22 7.12
N LYS A 265 -11.06 -22.09 5.81
CA LYS A 265 -9.75 -21.78 5.21
C LYS A 265 -9.62 -20.32 4.79
N LEU A 266 -10.75 -19.62 4.67
CA LEU A 266 -10.83 -18.22 4.29
C LEU A 266 -10.81 -17.30 5.51
N PHE A 267 -11.33 -17.78 6.63
CA PHE A 267 -11.30 -17.16 7.96
C PHE A 267 -10.46 -18.01 8.90
#